data_AF-A0A930XS79-F1
#
_entry.id   AF-A0A930XS79-F1
#
_cell.length_a   1.000
_cell.length_b   1.000
_cell.length_c   1.000
_cell.angle_alpha   90.00
_cell.angle_beta   90.00
_cell.angle_gamma   90.00
#
_symmetry.space_group_name_H-M   'P 1'
#
loop_
_entity.id
_entity.type
_entity.pdbx_description
1 polymer ?
#
loop_
_entity_poly.entity_id
_entity_poly.type
_entity_poly.pdbx_seq_one_letter_code
_entity_poly.pdbx_strand_id
1 'polypeptide(L)' 'MGAAPDPAERAKVALGFAPSPTGRPGRPEEIADAVLFLASRRAEFITGQNLRVDGGYVPTVN' A
#
# COMPACT_ATOMS: atom_id res chain seq x y z
N MET A 1 -19.60 -12.18 2.66
CA MET A 1 -18.95 -11.33 1.65
C MET A 1 -19.51 -9.92 1.84
N GLY A 2 -18.79 -9.05 2.54
CA GLY A 2 -19.31 -7.73 2.91
C GLY A 2 -19.63 -6.92 1.66
N ALA A 3 -20.77 -6.22 1.66
CA ALA A 3 -21.11 -5.28 0.60
C ALA A 3 -19.93 -4.32 0.41
N ALA A 4 -19.49 -4.16 -0.83
CA ALA A 4 -18.38 -3.27 -1.12
C ALA A 4 -18.75 -1.86 -0.62
N PRO A 5 -17.81 -1.14 0.02
CA PRO A 5 -18.10 0.09 0.76
C PRO A 5 -18.86 1.08 -0.11
N ASP A 6 -19.72 1.87 0.52
CA ASP A 6 -20.58 2.80 -0.20
C ASP A 6 -19.71 3.79 -1.02
N PRO A 7 -20.21 4.34 -2.13
CA PRO A 7 -19.42 5.25 -2.98
C PRO A 7 -18.90 6.50 -2.24
N ALA A 8 -19.61 7.01 -1.25
CA ALA A 8 -19.21 8.16 -0.45
C ALA A 8 -18.13 7.79 0.59
N GLU A 9 -18.16 6.57 1.10
CA GLU A 9 -17.17 5.98 2.00
C GLU A 9 -15.87 5.70 1.25
N ARG A 10 -15.96 5.18 0.02
CA ARG A 10 -14.82 5.09 -0.91
C ARG A 10 -14.21 6.46 -1.22
N ALA A 11 -15.04 7.48 -1.42
CA ALA A 11 -14.59 8.84 -1.67
C ALA A 11 -13.91 9.47 -0.45
N LYS A 12 -14.42 9.23 0.78
CA LYS A 12 -13.75 9.66 2.02
C LYS A 12 -12.41 8.98 2.23
N VAL A 13 -12.34 7.68 1.96
CA VAL A 13 -11.09 6.91 1.97
C VAL A 13 -10.12 7.51 0.95
N ALA A 14 -10.55 7.79 -0.28
CA ALA A 14 -9.74 8.44 -1.30
C ALA A 14 -9.27 9.85 -0.93
N LEU A 15 -10.13 10.67 -0.33
CA LEU A 15 -9.80 12.02 0.15
C LEU A 15 -8.77 11.98 1.29
N GLY A 16 -8.79 10.93 2.10
CA GLY A 16 -7.78 10.66 3.12
C GLY A 16 -6.38 10.37 2.57
N PHE A 17 -6.26 9.95 1.29
CA PHE A 17 -4.96 9.68 0.64
C PHE A 17 -4.40 10.87 -0.15
N ALA A 18 -5.04 12.04 -0.09
CA ALA A 18 -4.51 13.29 -0.63
C ALA A 18 -3.07 13.66 -0.18
N PRO A 19 -2.56 13.26 1.01
CA PRO A 19 -1.18 13.60 1.38
C PRO A 19 -0.13 12.60 0.88
N SER A 20 -0.50 11.50 0.21
CA SER A 20 0.50 10.60 -0.36
C SER A 20 1.05 11.19 -1.67
N PRO A 21 2.37 11.17 -1.91
CA PRO A 21 2.99 11.58 -3.18
C PRO A 21 2.40 10.89 -4.42
N THR A 22 1.83 9.70 -4.25
CA THR A 22 1.15 8.97 -5.34
C THR A 22 -0.23 9.52 -5.68
N GLY A 23 -0.83 10.35 -4.83
CA GLY A 23 -2.08 11.09 -5.10
C GLY A 23 -3.31 10.21 -5.29
N ARG A 24 -3.23 8.92 -4.93
CA ARG A 24 -4.33 7.95 -5.07
C ARG A 24 -4.27 6.88 -3.99
N PRO A 25 -5.39 6.20 -3.72
CA PRO A 25 -5.36 4.94 -2.98
C PRO A 25 -4.43 3.91 -3.66
N GLY A 26 -3.72 3.16 -2.84
CA GLY A 26 -3.02 1.96 -3.28
C GLY A 26 -4.02 0.90 -3.77
N ARG A 27 -3.59 0.10 -4.74
CA ARG A 27 -4.35 -1.05 -5.24
C ARG A 27 -3.85 -2.33 -4.57
N PRO A 28 -4.72 -3.34 -4.33
CA PRO A 28 -4.30 -4.62 -3.73
C PRO A 28 -3.14 -5.28 -4.46
N GLU A 29 -3.07 -5.14 -5.78
CA GLU A 29 -2.01 -5.72 -6.62
C GLU A 29 -0.62 -5.15 -6.26
N GLU A 30 -0.54 -3.90 -5.81
CA GLU A 30 0.74 -3.29 -5.45
C GLU A 30 1.33 -3.89 -4.16
N ILE A 31 0.45 -4.30 -3.24
CA ILE A 31 0.87 -5.07 -2.05
C ILE A 31 1.26 -6.49 -2.45
N ALA A 32 0.48 -7.12 -3.34
CA ALA A 32 0.78 -8.46 -3.84
C ALA A 32 2.14 -8.51 -4.55
N ASP A 33 2.47 -7.52 -5.37
CA ASP A 33 3.76 -7.41 -6.06
C ASP A 33 4.93 -7.25 -5.08
N ALA A 34 4.75 -6.44 -4.02
CA ALA A 34 5.76 -6.27 -2.98
C ALA A 34 6.01 -7.59 -2.21
N VAL A 35 4.93 -8.29 -1.86
CA VAL A 35 5.00 -9.62 -1.23
C VAL A 35 5.66 -10.63 -2.15
N LEU A 36 5.28 -10.64 -3.43
CA LEU A 36 5.85 -11.53 -4.44
C LEU A 36 7.37 -11.29 -4.61
N PHE A 37 7.80 -10.03 -4.58
CA PHE A 37 9.23 -9.69 -4.57
C PHE A 37 9.93 -10.28 -3.33
N LEU A 38 9.40 -10.02 -2.13
CA LEU A 38 9.98 -10.51 -0.87
C LEU A 38 10.00 -12.04 -0.77
N ALA A 39 9.01 -12.72 -1.35
CA ALA A 39 8.94 -14.18 -1.40
C ALA A 39 9.88 -14.78 -2.48
N SER A 40 10.40 -13.98 -3.39
CA SER A 40 11.24 -14.46 -4.49
C SER A 40 12.71 -14.60 -4.09
N ARG A 41 13.47 -15.36 -4.88
CA ARG A 41 14.94 -15.47 -4.75
C ARG A 41 15.67 -14.11 -4.83
N ARG A 42 15.05 -13.09 -5.43
CA ARG A 42 15.64 -11.74 -5.54
C ARG A 42 15.77 -11.04 -4.19
N ALA A 43 15.05 -11.48 -3.17
CA ALA A 43 15.10 -10.93 -1.83
C ALA A 43 15.84 -11.84 -0.84
N GLU A 44 16.67 -12.79 -1.30
CA GLU A 44 17.26 -13.83 -0.44
C GLU A 44 18.12 -13.33 0.73
N PHE A 45 18.63 -12.11 0.64
CA PHE A 45 19.42 -11.48 1.70
C PHE A 45 18.66 -10.39 2.49
N ILE A 46 17.36 -10.20 2.20
CA ILE A 46 16.51 -9.22 2.87
C ILE A 46 15.77 -9.90 4.01
N THR A 47 16.16 -9.58 5.24
CA THR A 47 15.51 -10.10 6.46
C THR A 47 15.53 -9.05 7.58
N GLY A 48 14.60 -9.17 8.52
CA GLY A 48 14.47 -8.26 9.67
C GLY A 48 14.03 -6.83 9.31
N GLN A 49 13.51 -6.61 8.10
CA GLN A 49 13.09 -5.29 7.62
C GLN A 49 11.58 -5.10 7.64
N ASN A 50 11.13 -3.89 7.97
CA ASN A 50 9.74 -3.46 7.79
C ASN A 50 9.58 -2.66 6.50
N LEU A 51 9.06 -3.29 5.45
CA LEU A 51 8.79 -2.62 4.17
C LEU A 51 7.42 -1.93 4.19
N ARG A 52 7.40 -0.60 4.22
CA ARG A 52 6.18 0.21 4.09
C ARG A 52 5.81 0.38 2.62
N VAL A 53 4.57 0.04 2.27
CA VAL A 53 4.00 0.19 0.91
C VAL A 53 2.69 0.98 1.01
N ASP A 54 2.80 2.30 1.06
CA ASP A 54 1.66 3.21 1.29
C ASP A 54 1.63 4.39 0.31
N GLY A 55 2.47 4.35 -0.73
CA GLY A 55 2.59 5.42 -1.71
C GLY A 55 3.13 6.73 -1.13
N GLY A 56 3.82 6.68 0.02
CA GLY A 56 4.44 7.81 0.72
C GLY A 56 3.47 8.58 1.63
N TYR A 57 2.39 7.95 2.07
CA TYR A 57 1.41 8.55 2.97
C TYR A 57 2.04 8.98 4.31
N VAL A 58 2.95 8.17 4.86
CA VAL A 58 3.77 8.55 6.01
C VAL A 58 5.05 9.25 5.50
N PRO A 59 5.34 10.50 5.91
CA PRO A 59 6.46 11.28 5.36
C PRO A 59 7.84 10.84 5.89
N THR A 60 7.87 9.91 6.84
CA THR A 60 9.11 9.41 7.46
C THR A 60 9.45 8.01 6.98
N VAL A 61 10.75 7.72 6.94
CA VAL A 61 11.30 6.39 6.62
C VAL A 61 11.53 5.60 7.91
N ASN A 62 11.43 4.27 7.80
CA ASN A 62 11.69 3.32 8.91
C ASN A 62 13.18 3.14 9.17
#